data_AF-A0A7R9ME66-F1
#
_entry.id   AF-A0A7R9ME66-F1
#
_cell.length_a   1.000
_cell.length_b   1.000
_cell.length_c   1.000
_cell.angle_alpha   90.00
_cell.angle_beta   90.00
_cell.angle_gamma   90.00
#
_symmetry.space_group_name_H-M   'P 1'
#
loop_
_entity.id
_entity.type
_entity.pdbx_description
1 polymer ?
#
loop_
_entity_poly.entity_id
_entity_poly.type
_entity_poly.pdbx_seq_one_letter_code
_entity_poly.pdbx_strand_id
1 'polypeptide(L)'
;MVSQNASHAIDKFSTLMSQYEWNGMNNRSGELVDEMQIQFNCCGALNGSQSWEPLRPIRIQFNCCGVLNGSQSWEPLRPIRVPIGAYPLSCCMDDVKYGLENQWCDEQQVQHRESCIAATDQMVSKVSNSLQITIDITIEAAIVQLLCIVSATVSQNFNRDYVGVAYSPYTKHWVGQTLPYWNSYTLEDIVDMLNVVNSRFRSLATYGMGVAGYNVHNKWDQTDSNCLVSRAAATINHNKNQMALQVWQGINQNEDQTLQQTEINNAFSAAQDANGIYGNTVKGLIFTNEYFTSEATGNRILNMITSNKNKAHQMNVKVGTRIHVCGLIQGSGAMHDILANIVRESDFIMCNVYPDNNVVKAGTQQSVDAVGNAFLSYRQKFKEINANIEVMIGETGWPSQGISFNASPNNVKNLRDYWTQMGVWADRNKVLVHMFEAIDEPWKSSQTSKDMQSPSGPNGGEGHYGWWQRVDTGGKPNYTEK
;
A
#
# COMPACT_ATOMS: atom_id res chain seq x y z
N MET A 1 15.45 4.51 12.75
CA MET A 1 14.59 5.55 13.33
C MET A 1 13.18 5.05 13.67
N VAL A 2 12.54 4.17 12.87
CA VAL A 2 11.19 3.62 13.19
C VAL A 2 11.20 2.68 14.40
N SER A 3 12.26 1.86 14.60
CA SER A 3 12.34 0.95 15.75
C SER A 3 12.54 1.68 17.10
N GLN A 4 13.21 2.83 17.09
CA GLN A 4 13.41 3.64 18.30
C GLN A 4 12.10 4.31 18.75
N ASN A 5 11.25 4.74 17.81
CA ASN A 5 9.95 5.34 18.17
C ASN A 5 8.94 4.32 18.69
N ALA A 6 8.94 3.09 18.14
CA ALA A 6 8.09 2.02 18.65
C ALA A 6 8.54 1.54 20.04
N SER A 7 9.85 1.37 20.25
CA SER A 7 10.40 1.01 21.57
C SER A 7 10.10 2.10 22.60
N HIS A 8 10.25 3.38 22.22
CA HIS A 8 9.96 4.51 23.11
C HIS A 8 8.46 4.62 23.45
N ALA A 9 7.55 4.31 22.51
CA ALA A 9 6.12 4.27 22.79
C ALA A 9 5.74 3.12 23.74
N ILE A 10 6.33 1.94 23.55
CA ILE A 10 6.14 0.77 24.42
C ILE A 10 6.69 1.04 25.82
N ASP A 11 7.89 1.60 25.93
CA ASP A 11 8.51 1.95 27.22
C ASP A 11 7.71 3.04 27.95
N LYS A 12 7.18 4.04 27.21
CA LYS A 12 6.33 5.09 27.78
C LYS A 12 5.00 4.53 28.27
N PHE A 13 4.38 3.62 27.51
CA PHE A 13 3.15 2.94 27.92
C PHE A 13 3.38 2.06 29.16
N SER A 14 4.46 1.28 29.16
CA SER A 14 4.83 0.44 30.31
C SER A 14 5.16 1.27 31.56
N THR A 15 5.85 2.40 31.37
CA THR A 15 6.14 3.36 32.45
C THR A 15 4.85 3.99 32.99
N LEU A 16 3.94 4.43 32.12
CA LEU A 16 2.64 4.95 32.52
C LEU A 16 1.84 3.91 33.32
N MET A 17 1.75 2.68 32.83
CA MET A 17 1.06 1.59 33.53
C MET A 17 1.69 1.25 34.88
N SER A 18 3.01 1.38 35.02
CA SER A 18 3.72 1.14 36.29
C SER A 18 3.57 2.26 37.32
N GLN A 19 3.20 3.47 36.90
CA GLN A 19 3.07 4.65 37.76
C GLN A 19 1.66 4.83 38.33
N TYR A 20 0.65 4.09 37.86
CA TYR A 20 -0.72 4.23 38.33
C TYR A 20 -1.07 3.22 39.43
N GLU A 21 -1.07 3.70 40.69
CA GLU A 21 -1.71 3.00 41.80
C GLU A 21 -3.22 2.87 41.54
N TRP A 22 -3.73 1.66 41.75
CA TRP A 22 -5.03 1.14 41.32
C TRP A 22 -6.29 1.87 41.87
N ASN A 23 -6.12 2.88 42.74
CA ASN A 23 -7.21 3.50 43.51
C ASN A 23 -7.95 4.66 42.80
N GLY A 24 -7.68 4.93 41.51
CA GLY A 24 -8.18 6.14 40.82
C GLY A 24 -8.86 5.95 39.45
N MET A 25 -9.18 4.73 39.01
CA MET A 25 -9.44 4.45 37.59
C MET A 25 -10.80 4.90 37.00
N ASN A 26 -11.81 5.26 37.79
CA ASN A 26 -13.15 5.49 37.21
C ASN A 26 -13.35 6.86 36.53
N ASN A 27 -12.51 7.86 36.79
CA ASN A 27 -12.66 9.18 36.17
C ASN A 27 -11.62 9.50 35.08
N ARG A 28 -10.53 8.73 34.96
CA ARG A 28 -9.39 9.05 34.07
C ARG A 28 -9.16 8.07 32.91
N SER A 29 -9.84 6.92 32.90
CA SER A 29 -9.77 5.98 31.78
C SER A 29 -10.43 6.54 30.51
N GLY A 30 -11.52 7.30 30.66
CA GLY A 30 -12.15 8.04 29.56
C GLY A 30 -11.22 9.10 28.96
N GLU A 31 -10.56 9.92 29.81
CA GLU A 31 -9.63 10.96 29.37
C GLU A 31 -8.43 10.40 28.60
N LEU A 32 -7.90 9.24 29.02
CA LEU A 32 -6.78 8.57 28.34
C LEU A 32 -7.20 8.01 26.97
N VAL A 33 -8.40 7.42 26.89
CA VAL A 33 -8.95 6.92 25.62
C VAL A 33 -9.23 8.08 24.66
N ASP A 34 -9.75 9.19 25.17
CA ASP A 34 -10.01 10.40 24.39
C ASP A 34 -8.70 11.06 23.91
N GLU A 35 -7.66 11.16 24.77
CA GLU A 35 -6.33 11.64 24.37
C GLU A 35 -5.70 10.76 23.28
N MET A 36 -5.79 9.44 23.41
CA MET A 36 -5.30 8.51 22.38
C MET A 36 -6.10 8.65 21.08
N GLN A 37 -7.42 8.82 21.14
CA GLN A 37 -8.24 9.01 19.94
C GLN A 37 -7.96 10.34 19.22
N ILE A 38 -7.73 11.42 19.98
CA ILE A 38 -7.33 12.74 19.45
C ILE A 38 -5.92 12.69 18.85
N GLN A 39 -4.99 12.03 19.52
CA GLN A 39 -3.59 11.97 19.10
C GLN A 39 -3.37 11.04 17.90
N PHE A 40 -4.22 10.03 17.72
CA PHE A 40 -4.09 9.02 16.65
C PHE A 40 -5.25 9.01 15.63
N ASN A 41 -6.17 9.98 15.68
CA ASN A 41 -7.23 10.21 14.67
C ASN A 41 -8.11 8.97 14.36
N CYS A 42 -8.47 8.20 15.39
CA CYS A 42 -9.23 6.96 15.24
C CYS A 42 -10.74 7.17 15.49
N CYS A 43 -11.58 6.95 14.47
CA CYS A 43 -13.04 6.95 14.60
C CYS A 43 -13.59 5.58 15.01
N GLY A 44 -14.51 5.55 15.98
CA GLY A 44 -15.21 4.36 16.47
C GLY A 44 -16.14 3.74 15.42
N ALA A 45 -15.90 2.47 15.09
CA ALA A 45 -16.71 1.71 14.15
C ALA A 45 -17.14 0.39 14.78
N LEU A 46 -18.21 0.39 15.59
CA LEU A 46 -18.95 -0.85 15.85
C LEU A 46 -20.47 -0.72 16.09
N ASN A 47 -21.12 0.46 16.05
CA ASN A 47 -22.58 0.47 16.29
C ASN A 47 -23.44 1.55 15.60
N GLY A 48 -22.97 2.18 14.52
CA GLY A 48 -23.85 3.00 13.66
C GLY A 48 -24.68 4.09 14.35
N SER A 49 -24.34 4.51 15.57
CA SER A 49 -25.02 5.56 16.31
C SER A 49 -24.09 6.76 16.49
N GLN A 50 -24.55 7.95 16.08
CA GLN A 50 -23.87 9.23 16.34
C GLN A 50 -24.20 9.76 17.76
N SER A 51 -24.34 8.88 18.74
CA SER A 51 -24.77 9.25 20.09
C SER A 51 -23.67 9.00 21.13
N TRP A 52 -23.22 10.10 21.74
CA TRP A 52 -22.28 10.13 22.88
C TRP A 52 -22.98 9.83 24.21
N GLU A 53 -23.71 8.72 24.33
CA GLU A 53 -24.25 8.35 25.65
C GLU A 53 -23.19 7.60 26.49
N PRO A 54 -22.86 8.10 27.71
CA PRO A 54 -22.01 7.39 28.63
C PRO A 54 -22.61 6.02 29.00
N LEU A 55 -21.75 5.02 29.17
CA LEU A 55 -22.13 3.74 29.76
C LEU A 55 -22.84 3.99 31.09
N ARG A 56 -24.09 3.51 31.23
CA ARG A 56 -24.88 3.74 32.45
C ARG A 56 -24.22 3.01 33.64
N PRO A 57 -24.16 3.64 34.84
CA PRO A 57 -23.62 2.99 36.03
C PRO A 57 -24.39 1.71 36.37
N ILE A 58 -23.65 0.64 36.66
CA ILE A 58 -24.21 -0.61 37.19
C ILE A 58 -24.85 -0.29 38.56
N ARG A 59 -26.17 -0.49 38.68
CA ARG A 59 -26.89 -0.33 39.95
C ARG A 59 -26.72 -1.60 40.79
N ILE A 60 -26.05 -1.51 41.92
CA ILE A 60 -26.01 -2.58 42.92
C ILE A 60 -27.01 -2.23 44.02
N GLN A 61 -28.01 -3.08 44.23
CA GLN A 61 -28.96 -2.97 45.35
C GLN A 61 -28.40 -3.70 46.57
N PHE A 62 -28.45 -3.04 47.75
CA PHE A 62 -28.14 -3.67 49.03
C PHE A 62 -29.45 -4.03 49.75
N ASN A 63 -29.54 -5.25 50.25
CA ASN A 63 -30.68 -5.78 51.00
C ASN A 63 -30.17 -6.23 52.38
N CYS A 64 -30.73 -5.71 53.49
CA CYS A 64 -30.36 -6.11 54.86
C CYS A 64 -31.58 -6.70 55.60
N CYS A 65 -31.36 -7.69 56.48
CA CYS A 65 -32.40 -8.28 57.33
C CYS A 65 -32.63 -7.43 58.59
N GLY A 66 -33.87 -7.04 58.86
CA GLY A 66 -34.29 -6.54 60.18
C GLY A 66 -35.22 -7.56 60.85
N VAL A 67 -34.83 -8.07 62.02
CA VAL A 67 -35.65 -9.04 62.79
C VAL A 67 -36.47 -8.28 63.82
N LEU A 68 -37.54 -7.59 63.42
CA LEU A 68 -38.56 -7.15 64.38
C LEU A 68 -39.96 -7.31 63.75
N ASN A 69 -40.80 -8.10 64.42
CA ASN A 69 -42.23 -8.38 64.15
C ASN A 69 -42.61 -9.39 63.05
N GLY A 70 -41.76 -10.38 62.74
CA GLY A 70 -42.21 -11.55 61.98
C GLY A 70 -42.66 -11.28 60.54
N SER A 71 -42.30 -10.13 59.95
CA SER A 71 -42.47 -9.86 58.53
C SER A 71 -41.15 -10.12 57.78
N GLN A 72 -41.20 -10.92 56.71
CA GLN A 72 -40.06 -11.17 55.79
C GLN A 72 -39.99 -10.09 54.71
N SER A 73 -40.06 -8.82 55.08
CA SER A 73 -40.06 -7.71 54.13
C SER A 73 -38.69 -7.04 54.08
N TRP A 74 -38.01 -7.16 52.94
CA TRP A 74 -36.79 -6.41 52.63
C TRP A 74 -37.17 -4.97 52.26
N GLU A 75 -36.77 -3.98 53.05
CA GLU A 75 -36.91 -2.58 52.64
C GLU A 75 -35.63 -2.08 51.95
N PRO A 76 -35.73 -1.51 50.73
CA PRO A 76 -34.59 -0.95 50.03
C PRO A 76 -34.19 0.40 50.65
N LEU A 77 -32.96 0.48 51.16
CA LEU A 77 -32.37 1.75 51.58
C LEU A 77 -32.06 2.61 50.34
N ARG A 78 -32.56 3.85 50.33
CA ARG A 78 -32.19 4.86 49.31
C ARG A 78 -30.85 5.51 49.69
N PRO A 79 -30.02 5.95 48.72
CA PRO A 79 -28.62 6.24 48.99
C PRO A 79 -28.44 7.58 49.71
N ILE A 80 -27.74 7.54 50.84
CA ILE A 80 -26.97 8.66 51.41
C ILE A 80 -25.50 8.22 51.37
N ARG A 81 -24.58 9.15 51.07
CA ARG A 81 -23.13 8.87 50.95
C ARG A 81 -22.64 8.09 52.16
N VAL A 82 -22.18 6.85 51.95
CA VAL A 82 -21.65 5.97 52.99
C VAL A 82 -20.12 6.17 53.04
N PRO A 83 -19.54 6.53 54.20
CA PRO A 83 -18.09 6.54 54.38
C PRO A 83 -17.50 5.13 54.22
N ILE A 84 -16.31 5.03 53.62
CA ILE A 84 -15.57 3.76 53.51
C ILE A 84 -15.30 3.23 54.93
N GLY A 85 -15.76 2.01 55.23
CA GLY A 85 -15.59 1.34 56.55
C GLY A 85 -16.76 1.48 57.53
N ALA A 86 -17.89 2.10 57.14
CA ALA A 86 -19.06 2.28 58.00
C ALA A 86 -20.21 1.31 57.65
N TYR A 87 -20.83 0.70 58.65
CA TYR A 87 -21.96 -0.22 58.49
C TYR A 87 -23.24 0.33 59.15
N PRO A 88 -24.45 0.09 58.57
CA PRO A 88 -25.70 0.55 59.17
C PRO A 88 -25.92 -0.09 60.56
N LEU A 89 -26.33 0.69 61.56
CA LEU A 89 -26.53 0.19 62.94
C LEU A 89 -27.51 -0.99 63.03
N SER A 90 -28.46 -1.07 62.09
CA SER A 90 -29.44 -2.17 61.97
C SER A 90 -28.79 -3.53 61.73
N CYS A 91 -27.53 -3.58 61.32
CA CYS A 91 -26.76 -4.80 61.16
C CYS A 91 -26.06 -5.25 62.46
N CYS A 92 -26.12 -4.47 63.55
CA CYS A 92 -25.24 -4.65 64.71
C CYS A 92 -25.94 -4.74 66.09
N MET A 93 -27.25 -4.53 66.20
CA MET A 93 -28.01 -4.64 67.46
C MET A 93 -29.34 -5.38 67.31
N ASP A 94 -29.70 -6.19 68.31
CA ASP A 94 -30.91 -7.03 68.30
C ASP A 94 -32.17 -6.30 68.82
N ASP A 95 -32.06 -5.11 69.43
CA ASP A 95 -33.18 -4.32 69.95
C ASP A 95 -32.94 -2.81 69.75
N VAL A 96 -33.54 -2.23 68.71
CA VAL A 96 -33.50 -0.77 68.48
C VAL A 96 -34.77 -0.16 69.07
N LYS A 97 -34.67 0.51 70.22
CA LYS A 97 -35.73 1.41 70.68
C LYS A 97 -35.68 2.70 69.86
N TYR A 98 -36.84 3.11 69.35
CA TYR A 98 -37.06 4.31 68.53
C TYR A 98 -36.34 5.55 69.12
N GLY A 99 -35.51 6.20 68.31
CA GLY A 99 -34.84 7.46 68.65
C GLY A 99 -33.39 7.63 68.17
N LEU A 100 -32.79 6.65 67.49
CA LEU A 100 -31.41 6.71 66.99
C LEU A 100 -31.34 6.59 65.47
N GLU A 101 -31.92 7.54 64.75
CA GLU A 101 -31.67 7.67 63.31
C GLU A 101 -30.35 8.44 63.11
N ASN A 102 -29.37 7.80 62.47
CA ASN A 102 -28.03 8.31 62.08
C ASN A 102 -26.83 7.97 62.98
N GLN A 103 -26.75 6.75 63.52
CA GLN A 103 -25.48 6.22 64.04
C GLN A 103 -24.94 5.08 63.17
N TRP A 104 -23.61 5.00 63.03
CA TRP A 104 -22.87 4.01 62.26
C TRP A 104 -21.93 3.25 63.18
N CYS A 105 -21.72 1.95 62.92
CA CYS A 105 -20.73 1.15 63.64
C CYS A 105 -19.38 1.18 62.91
N ASP A 106 -18.28 1.09 63.66
CA ASP A 106 -16.94 0.94 63.12
C ASP A 106 -16.56 -0.55 62.92
N GLU A 107 -15.45 -0.76 62.21
CA GLU A 107 -14.93 -2.08 61.83
C GLU A 107 -14.63 -2.98 63.04
N GLN A 108 -14.21 -2.42 64.17
CA GLN A 108 -13.93 -3.18 65.40
C GLN A 108 -15.19 -3.78 66.01
N GLN A 109 -16.33 -3.10 65.87
CA GLN A 109 -17.63 -3.55 66.38
C GLN A 109 -18.24 -4.67 65.53
N VAL A 110 -17.92 -4.73 64.23
CA VAL A 110 -18.42 -5.77 63.30
C VAL A 110 -17.62 -7.08 63.40
N GLN A 111 -16.32 -7.00 63.71
CA GLN A 111 -15.41 -8.16 63.77
C GLN A 111 -15.74 -9.21 64.85
N HIS A 112 -16.68 -8.94 65.76
CA HIS A 112 -17.07 -9.86 66.84
C HIS A 112 -18.33 -10.69 66.54
N ARG A 113 -18.90 -10.64 65.32
CA ARG A 113 -20.07 -11.44 64.95
C ARG A 113 -19.82 -12.28 63.69
N GLU A 114 -19.82 -13.60 63.83
CA GLU A 114 -19.52 -14.58 62.76
C GLU A 114 -20.40 -14.43 61.51
N SER A 115 -21.64 -13.97 61.65
CA SER A 115 -22.60 -13.86 60.54
C SER A 115 -22.29 -12.73 59.54
N CYS A 116 -21.58 -11.68 59.94
CA CYS A 116 -21.23 -10.55 59.06
C CYS A 116 -19.97 -10.80 58.21
N ILE A 117 -19.04 -11.61 58.72
CA ILE A 117 -17.80 -11.96 58.01
C ILE A 117 -18.13 -12.79 56.75
N ALA A 118 -19.02 -13.79 56.89
CA ALA A 118 -19.43 -14.64 55.78
C ALA A 118 -20.12 -13.86 54.63
N ALA A 119 -20.91 -12.83 54.95
CA ALA A 119 -21.55 -11.98 53.95
C ALA A 119 -20.55 -11.07 53.22
N THR A 120 -19.54 -10.58 53.95
CA THR A 120 -18.47 -9.73 53.40
C THR A 120 -17.59 -10.53 52.45
N ASP A 121 -17.17 -11.75 52.82
CA ASP A 121 -16.36 -12.63 51.98
C ASP A 121 -17.09 -13.02 50.68
N GLN A 122 -18.40 -13.29 50.76
CA GLN A 122 -19.20 -13.60 49.58
C GLN A 122 -19.34 -12.39 48.64
N MET A 123 -19.39 -11.18 49.17
CA MET A 123 -19.44 -9.95 48.38
C MET A 123 -18.10 -9.67 47.70
N VAL A 124 -16.97 -9.81 48.43
CA VAL A 124 -15.62 -9.64 47.88
C VAL A 124 -15.34 -10.65 46.77
N SER A 125 -15.74 -11.91 46.94
CA SER A 125 -15.64 -12.96 45.90
C SER A 125 -16.38 -12.60 44.61
N LYS A 126 -17.62 -12.10 44.71
CA LYS A 126 -18.43 -11.71 43.54
C LYS A 126 -17.88 -10.48 42.82
N VAL A 127 -17.35 -9.51 43.57
CA VAL A 127 -16.69 -8.34 42.99
C VAL A 127 -15.40 -8.77 42.29
N SER A 128 -14.57 -9.62 42.90
CA SER A 128 -13.33 -10.12 42.30
C SER A 128 -13.56 -10.86 40.98
N ASN A 129 -14.56 -11.74 40.90
CA ASN A 129 -14.89 -12.47 39.67
C ASN A 129 -15.41 -11.55 38.55
N SER A 130 -16.20 -10.53 38.91
CA SER A 130 -16.73 -9.57 37.92
C SER A 130 -15.62 -8.64 37.39
N LEU A 131 -14.66 -8.30 38.25
CA LEU A 131 -13.50 -7.49 37.90
C LEU A 131 -12.55 -8.24 36.95
N GLN A 132 -12.30 -9.54 37.20
CA GLN A 132 -11.46 -10.38 36.35
C GLN A 132 -12.02 -10.50 34.92
N ILE A 133 -13.32 -10.74 34.77
CA ILE A 133 -13.99 -10.81 33.45
C ILE A 133 -13.87 -9.49 32.69
N THR A 134 -13.97 -8.35 33.39
CA THR A 134 -13.86 -7.03 32.77
C THR A 134 -12.42 -6.74 32.30
N ILE A 135 -11.42 -7.17 33.07
CA ILE A 135 -10.01 -7.07 32.70
C ILE A 135 -9.71 -7.88 31.45
N ASP A 136 -10.18 -9.13 31.37
CA ASP A 136 -9.92 -10.02 30.24
C ASP A 136 -10.51 -9.45 28.93
N ILE A 137 -11.75 -8.94 28.96
CA ILE A 137 -12.39 -8.30 27.79
C ILE A 137 -11.64 -7.04 27.36
N THR A 138 -11.16 -6.24 28.31
CA THR A 138 -10.45 -4.99 28.00
C THR A 138 -9.07 -5.25 27.40
N ILE A 139 -8.37 -6.29 27.88
CA ILE A 139 -7.09 -6.73 27.33
C ILE A 139 -7.26 -7.28 25.90
N GLU A 140 -8.27 -8.10 25.64
CA GLU A 140 -8.55 -8.61 24.29
C GLU A 140 -8.89 -7.47 23.32
N ALA A 141 -9.74 -6.52 23.72
CA ALA A 141 -10.08 -5.36 22.91
C ALA A 141 -8.86 -4.47 22.64
N ALA A 142 -8.01 -4.26 23.65
CA ALA A 142 -6.77 -3.49 23.49
C ALA A 142 -5.76 -4.20 22.59
N ILE A 143 -5.62 -5.52 22.67
CA ILE A 143 -4.76 -6.32 21.77
C ILE A 143 -5.28 -6.24 20.33
N VAL A 144 -6.59 -6.36 20.11
CA VAL A 144 -7.19 -6.22 18.77
C VAL A 144 -6.98 -4.80 18.23
N GLN A 145 -7.16 -3.76 19.04
CA GLN A 145 -6.87 -2.38 18.64
C GLN A 145 -5.38 -2.16 18.36
N LEU A 146 -4.47 -2.70 19.17
CA LEU A 146 -3.03 -2.59 18.93
C LEU A 146 -2.64 -3.32 17.65
N LEU A 147 -3.18 -4.51 17.39
CA LEU A 147 -2.97 -5.26 16.15
C LEU A 147 -3.53 -4.51 14.95
N CYS A 148 -4.68 -3.81 15.09
CA CYS A 148 -5.22 -2.95 14.04
C CYS A 148 -4.34 -1.71 13.80
N ILE A 149 -3.82 -1.05 14.83
CA ILE A 149 -2.95 0.13 14.72
C ILE A 149 -1.59 -0.24 14.12
N VAL A 150 -0.99 -1.36 14.57
CA VAL A 150 0.26 -1.89 14.01
C VAL A 150 0.05 -2.32 12.56
N SER A 151 -1.08 -2.94 12.23
CA SER A 151 -1.41 -3.28 10.83
C SER A 151 -1.64 -2.04 9.96
N ALA A 152 -2.27 -0.98 10.50
CA ALA A 152 -2.51 0.26 9.79
C ALA A 152 -1.25 1.10 9.56
N THR A 153 -0.27 1.03 10.48
CA THR A 153 1.03 1.73 10.34
C THR A 153 2.06 0.93 9.54
N VAL A 154 1.88 -0.39 9.40
CA VAL A 154 2.72 -1.26 8.54
C VAL A 154 2.27 -1.22 7.06
N SER A 155 1.12 -0.64 6.74
CA SER A 155 0.43 -0.91 5.47
C SER A 155 0.86 -0.13 4.21
N GLN A 156 1.80 0.82 4.24
CA GLN A 156 2.18 1.55 3.01
C GLN A 156 3.45 1.06 2.31
N ASN A 157 4.16 0.10 2.88
CA ASN A 157 5.40 -0.41 2.28
C ASN A 157 5.17 -1.79 1.68
N PHE A 158 4.92 -1.85 0.38
CA PHE A 158 5.01 -3.09 -0.38
C PHE A 158 6.48 -3.53 -0.53
N ASN A 159 6.68 -4.83 -0.74
CA ASN A 159 8.01 -5.37 -0.95
C ASN A 159 8.58 -4.89 -2.30
N ARG A 160 9.65 -4.08 -2.23
CA ARG A 160 10.30 -3.45 -3.38
C ARG A 160 10.93 -4.45 -4.36
N ASP A 161 11.10 -5.71 -3.95
CA ASP A 161 11.63 -6.76 -4.80
C ASP A 161 10.56 -7.32 -5.77
N TYR A 162 9.27 -7.08 -5.49
CA TYR A 162 8.14 -7.51 -6.34
C TYR A 162 7.36 -6.36 -6.96
N VAL A 163 7.72 -5.11 -6.65
CA VAL A 163 7.10 -3.91 -7.23
C VAL A 163 8.16 -3.03 -7.85
N GLY A 164 8.09 -2.92 -9.17
CA GLY A 164 8.80 -1.93 -9.98
C GLY A 164 7.85 -0.88 -10.55
N VAL A 165 8.37 -0.05 -11.43
CA VAL A 165 7.60 0.99 -12.14
C VAL A 165 7.96 1.03 -13.61
N ALA A 166 6.98 1.34 -14.45
CA ALA A 166 7.26 1.87 -15.76
C ALA A 166 7.85 3.28 -15.60
N TYR A 167 8.88 3.60 -16.38
CA TYR A 167 9.62 4.85 -16.26
C TYR A 167 9.98 5.44 -17.62
N SER A 168 9.80 6.75 -17.69
CA SER A 168 10.24 7.63 -18.75
C SER A 168 10.66 8.97 -18.11
N PRO A 169 11.65 9.70 -18.65
CA PRO A 169 12.11 10.93 -18.05
C PRO A 169 11.22 12.15 -18.35
N TYR A 170 10.20 12.02 -19.19
CA TYR A 170 9.48 13.15 -19.78
C TYR A 170 8.42 13.78 -18.86
N THR A 171 8.88 14.40 -17.78
CA THR A 171 8.04 14.89 -16.67
C THR A 171 7.72 16.39 -16.70
N LYS A 172 8.37 17.17 -17.56
CA LYS A 172 8.17 18.63 -17.69
C LYS A 172 6.76 18.95 -18.19
N HIS A 173 6.19 20.01 -17.65
CA HIS A 173 4.86 20.49 -18.03
C HIS A 173 4.85 21.17 -19.41
N TRP A 174 3.65 21.25 -19.98
CA TRP A 174 3.39 22.06 -21.17
C TRP A 174 3.69 23.54 -20.91
N VAL A 175 4.28 24.22 -21.89
CA VAL A 175 4.40 25.68 -21.90
C VAL A 175 3.40 26.21 -22.93
N GLY A 176 2.21 26.56 -22.46
CA GLY A 176 1.07 26.80 -23.35
C GLY A 176 0.68 25.53 -24.10
N GLN A 177 0.74 25.54 -25.43
CA GLN A 177 0.47 24.38 -26.30
C GLN A 177 1.74 23.69 -26.80
N THR A 178 2.90 24.05 -26.25
CA THR A 178 4.20 23.51 -26.70
C THR A 178 4.73 22.52 -25.69
N LEU A 179 5.12 21.35 -26.18
CA LEU A 179 5.86 20.37 -25.41
C LEU A 179 7.35 20.72 -25.32
N PRO A 180 7.98 20.47 -24.18
CA PRO A 180 9.44 20.45 -24.07
C PRO A 180 10.05 19.43 -25.05
N TYR A 181 11.24 19.72 -25.56
CA TYR A 181 11.96 18.78 -26.43
C TYR A 181 12.28 17.46 -25.72
N TRP A 182 12.20 16.35 -26.45
CA TRP A 182 12.47 15.00 -25.94
C TRP A 182 13.92 14.80 -25.49
N ASN A 183 14.86 15.56 -26.04
CA ASN A 183 16.28 15.55 -25.65
C ASN A 183 16.63 16.61 -24.57
N SER A 184 15.62 17.17 -23.88
CA SER A 184 15.84 18.27 -22.93
C SER A 184 16.19 17.84 -21.50
N TYR A 185 16.36 16.56 -21.20
CA TYR A 185 16.75 16.06 -19.88
C TYR A 185 18.19 15.59 -19.91
N THR A 186 19.00 16.16 -19.03
CA THR A 186 20.40 15.77 -18.88
C THR A 186 20.52 14.46 -18.11
N LEU A 187 21.72 13.86 -18.13
CA LEU A 187 22.00 12.69 -17.29
C LEU A 187 21.78 13.00 -15.80
N GLU A 188 22.14 14.22 -15.34
CA GLU A 188 21.95 14.64 -13.96
C GLU A 188 20.46 14.74 -13.60
N ASP A 189 19.63 15.33 -14.47
CA ASP A 189 18.18 15.38 -14.28
C ASP A 189 17.59 13.98 -14.07
N ILE A 190 18.06 13.01 -14.87
CA ILE A 190 17.58 11.62 -14.80
C ILE A 190 18.11 10.92 -13.55
N VAL A 191 19.36 11.16 -13.13
CA VAL A 191 19.88 10.65 -11.85
C VAL A 191 19.06 11.20 -10.67
N ASP A 192 18.69 12.48 -10.69
CA ASP A 192 17.85 13.06 -9.65
C ASP A 192 16.46 12.42 -9.60
N MET A 193 15.81 12.28 -10.77
CA MET A 193 14.53 11.57 -10.88
C MET A 193 14.63 10.14 -10.36
N LEU A 194 15.65 9.40 -10.76
CA LEU A 194 15.83 8.01 -10.35
C LEU A 194 16.18 7.87 -8.87
N ASN A 195 16.82 8.86 -8.24
CA ASN A 195 16.99 8.87 -6.79
C ASN A 195 15.67 9.01 -6.05
N VAL A 196 14.73 9.82 -6.55
CA VAL A 196 13.35 9.89 -6.03
C VAL A 196 12.66 8.55 -6.20
N VAL A 197 12.72 7.95 -7.39
CA VAL A 197 12.10 6.64 -7.66
C VAL A 197 12.68 5.54 -6.77
N ASN A 198 13.99 5.53 -6.55
CA ASN A 198 14.71 4.59 -5.69
C ASN A 198 14.39 4.75 -4.19
N SER A 199 13.61 5.76 -3.79
CA SER A 199 13.07 5.79 -2.42
C SER A 199 12.05 4.67 -2.20
N ARG A 200 11.31 4.26 -3.24
CA ARG A 200 10.25 3.24 -3.16
C ARG A 200 10.45 2.03 -4.08
N PHE A 201 11.17 2.14 -5.20
CA PHE A 201 11.23 1.05 -6.18
C PHE A 201 12.66 0.61 -6.48
N ARG A 202 12.86 -0.66 -6.83
CA ARG A 202 14.18 -1.21 -7.23
C ARG A 202 14.23 -1.66 -8.68
N SER A 203 13.08 -1.79 -9.35
CA SER A 203 12.99 -2.23 -10.74
C SER A 203 12.30 -1.17 -11.59
N LEU A 204 12.86 -0.92 -12.77
CA LEU A 204 12.36 0.04 -13.76
C LEU A 204 12.12 -0.69 -15.08
N ALA A 205 11.05 -0.37 -15.79
CA ALA A 205 10.83 -0.76 -17.18
C ALA A 205 10.72 0.48 -18.05
N THR A 206 11.50 0.58 -19.14
CA THR A 206 11.46 1.73 -20.06
C THR A 206 10.82 1.36 -21.40
N TYR A 207 10.52 2.37 -22.21
CA TYR A 207 9.77 2.22 -23.47
C TYR A 207 10.63 2.10 -24.74
N GLY A 208 11.85 2.65 -24.74
CA GLY A 208 12.71 2.71 -25.93
C GLY A 208 14.04 3.42 -25.68
N MET A 209 14.80 3.66 -26.73
CA MET A 209 16.05 4.45 -26.75
C MET A 209 15.86 5.85 -27.34
N GLY A 210 14.64 6.19 -27.76
CA GLY A 210 14.33 7.53 -28.25
C GLY A 210 14.95 7.82 -29.62
N VAL A 211 15.15 6.80 -30.46
CA VAL A 211 15.56 7.00 -31.85
C VAL A 211 14.39 7.54 -32.65
N ALA A 212 14.65 8.60 -33.40
CA ALA A 212 13.76 9.27 -34.31
C ALA A 212 14.52 9.70 -35.58
N GLY A 213 13.80 10.06 -36.63
CA GLY A 213 14.40 10.46 -37.92
C GLY A 213 15.44 11.59 -37.80
N TYR A 214 15.24 12.53 -36.88
CA TYR A 214 16.15 13.66 -36.68
C TYR A 214 17.42 13.33 -35.89
N ASN A 215 17.51 12.16 -35.25
CA ASN A 215 18.65 11.78 -34.41
C ASN A 215 19.24 10.39 -34.76
N VAL A 216 18.82 9.76 -35.86
CA VAL A 216 19.25 8.41 -36.28
C VAL A 216 20.77 8.25 -36.44
N HIS A 217 21.48 9.33 -36.77
CA HIS A 217 22.94 9.31 -36.95
C HIS A 217 23.71 9.71 -35.69
N ASN A 218 23.00 10.06 -34.62
CA ASN A 218 23.62 10.44 -33.37
C ASN A 218 24.18 9.19 -32.65
N LYS A 219 25.09 9.43 -31.71
CA LYS A 219 25.49 8.38 -30.77
C LYS A 219 24.29 7.96 -29.92
N TRP A 220 24.34 6.75 -29.38
CA TRP A 220 23.24 6.21 -28.58
C TRP A 220 22.89 7.10 -27.38
N ASP A 221 23.85 7.82 -26.81
CA ASP A 221 23.68 8.73 -25.66
C ASP A 221 23.38 10.18 -26.08
N GLN A 222 23.00 10.39 -27.34
CA GLN A 222 22.70 11.68 -27.96
C GLN A 222 21.38 11.65 -28.76
N THR A 223 20.53 10.65 -28.52
CA THR A 223 19.15 10.60 -29.02
C THR A 223 18.22 11.35 -28.05
N ASP A 224 16.95 10.99 -27.97
CA ASP A 224 16.08 11.55 -26.93
C ASP A 224 16.45 11.01 -25.55
N SER A 225 16.08 11.77 -24.51
CA SER A 225 16.65 11.60 -23.17
C SER A 225 16.39 10.22 -22.54
N ASN A 226 15.43 9.44 -23.04
CA ASN A 226 15.20 8.08 -22.56
C ASN A 226 16.41 7.14 -22.76
N CYS A 227 17.31 7.46 -23.70
CA CYS A 227 18.55 6.69 -23.87
C CYS A 227 19.47 6.70 -22.65
N LEU A 228 19.39 7.73 -21.80
CA LEU A 228 20.30 7.94 -20.66
C LEU A 228 19.90 7.16 -19.41
N VAL A 229 18.71 6.55 -19.37
CA VAL A 229 18.12 5.95 -18.15
C VAL A 229 18.99 4.83 -17.58
N SER A 230 19.47 3.91 -18.43
CA SER A 230 20.31 2.79 -17.98
C SER A 230 21.64 3.26 -17.39
N ARG A 231 22.27 4.27 -18.01
CA ARG A 231 23.51 4.88 -17.50
C ARG A 231 23.26 5.61 -16.17
N ALA A 232 22.14 6.31 -16.04
CA ALA A 232 21.76 6.98 -14.80
C ALA A 232 21.55 5.98 -13.65
N ALA A 233 20.83 4.87 -13.90
CA ALA A 233 20.66 3.79 -12.93
C ALA A 233 22.00 3.16 -12.51
N ALA A 234 22.88 2.88 -13.48
CA ALA A 234 24.21 2.33 -13.20
C ALA A 234 25.08 3.30 -12.36
N THR A 235 24.98 4.60 -12.64
CA THR A 235 25.66 5.64 -11.86
C THR A 235 25.19 5.65 -10.41
N ILE A 236 23.88 5.51 -10.16
CA ILE A 236 23.33 5.39 -8.81
C ILE A 236 23.83 4.12 -8.11
N ASN A 237 23.84 2.99 -8.81
CA ASN A 237 24.33 1.72 -8.27
C ASN A 237 25.81 1.80 -7.89
N HIS A 238 26.62 2.37 -8.78
CA HIS A 238 28.05 2.60 -8.57
C HIS A 238 28.29 3.50 -7.35
N ASN A 239 27.62 4.65 -7.28
CA ASN A 239 27.78 5.60 -6.18
C ASN A 239 27.36 5.02 -4.83
N LYS A 240 26.34 4.14 -4.81
CA LYS A 240 25.89 3.46 -3.59
C LYS A 240 26.67 2.18 -3.28
N ASN A 241 27.55 1.73 -4.18
CA ASN A 241 28.24 0.45 -4.13
C ASN A 241 27.30 -0.74 -3.85
N GLN A 242 26.09 -0.70 -4.42
CA GLN A 242 25.08 -1.75 -4.29
C GLN A 242 24.09 -1.68 -5.46
N MET A 243 23.42 -2.81 -5.74
CA MET A 243 22.33 -2.84 -6.71
C MET A 243 21.10 -2.14 -6.14
N ALA A 244 20.97 -0.85 -6.42
CA ALA A 244 19.86 -0.02 -5.95
C ALA A 244 18.71 0.02 -6.97
N LEU A 245 19.03 -0.03 -8.27
CA LEU A 245 18.08 -0.02 -9.39
C LEU A 245 18.47 -1.07 -10.45
N GLN A 246 17.50 -1.84 -10.89
CA GLN A 246 17.58 -2.72 -12.05
C GLN A 246 16.68 -2.18 -13.18
N VAL A 247 17.14 -2.34 -14.42
CA VAL A 247 16.45 -1.79 -15.60
C VAL A 247 16.09 -2.92 -16.57
N TRP A 248 14.82 -2.96 -16.94
CA TRP A 248 14.28 -3.66 -18.10
C TRP A 248 14.14 -2.64 -19.23
N GLN A 249 15.10 -2.64 -20.14
CA GLN A 249 15.26 -1.55 -21.11
C GLN A 249 14.40 -1.78 -22.35
N GLY A 250 13.52 -0.84 -22.65
CA GLY A 250 12.67 -0.86 -23.83
C GLY A 250 13.44 -0.65 -25.14
N ILE A 251 12.88 -1.24 -26.21
CA ILE A 251 13.25 -1.01 -27.60
C ILE A 251 11.95 -0.68 -28.33
N ASN A 252 11.79 0.58 -28.75
CA ASN A 252 10.57 1.03 -29.41
C ASN A 252 10.46 0.43 -30.84
N GLN A 253 9.25 0.10 -31.24
CA GLN A 253 8.96 -0.27 -32.62
C GLN A 253 9.13 0.95 -33.55
N ASN A 254 9.72 0.73 -34.72
CA ASN A 254 9.82 1.74 -35.78
C ASN A 254 9.50 1.09 -37.11
N GLU A 255 8.61 1.66 -37.91
CA GLU A 255 8.27 1.08 -39.22
C GLU A 255 9.45 1.11 -40.19
N ASP A 256 10.27 2.17 -40.14
CA ASP A 256 11.51 2.26 -40.90
C ASP A 256 12.57 1.28 -40.35
N GLN A 257 13.12 0.45 -41.25
CA GLN A 257 14.09 -0.58 -40.88
C GLN A 257 15.41 0.00 -40.35
N THR A 258 15.86 1.15 -40.87
CA THR A 258 17.08 1.83 -40.43
C THR A 258 16.90 2.39 -39.02
N LEU A 259 15.75 3.03 -38.76
CA LEU A 259 15.40 3.49 -37.41
C LEU A 259 15.29 2.31 -36.44
N GLN A 260 14.63 1.21 -36.84
CA GLN A 260 14.50 0.04 -35.99
C GLN A 260 15.85 -0.59 -35.64
N GLN A 261 16.74 -0.72 -36.62
CA GLN A 261 18.08 -1.27 -36.38
C GLN A 261 18.92 -0.35 -35.50
N THR A 262 18.79 0.97 -35.67
CA THR A 262 19.48 1.97 -34.84
C THR A 262 18.97 1.92 -33.40
N GLU A 263 17.65 1.84 -33.19
CA GLU A 263 17.03 1.67 -31.87
C GLU A 263 17.58 0.42 -31.15
N ILE A 264 17.63 -0.72 -31.85
CA ILE A 264 18.18 -1.97 -31.31
C ILE A 264 19.68 -1.81 -30.98
N ASN A 265 20.47 -1.23 -31.89
CA ASN A 265 21.91 -1.04 -31.68
C ASN A 265 22.21 -0.10 -30.50
N ASN A 266 21.43 0.97 -30.37
CA ASN A 266 21.51 1.90 -29.25
C ASN A 266 21.15 1.21 -27.95
N ALA A 267 20.14 0.34 -27.95
CA ALA A 267 19.76 -0.42 -26.76
C ALA A 267 20.89 -1.33 -26.27
N PHE A 268 21.54 -2.05 -27.19
CA PHE A 268 22.72 -2.85 -26.86
C PHE A 268 23.88 -2.00 -26.34
N SER A 269 24.13 -0.85 -26.96
CA SER A 269 25.23 0.05 -26.55
C SER A 269 25.00 0.62 -25.14
N ALA A 270 23.77 1.05 -24.84
CA ALA A 270 23.39 1.55 -23.52
C ALA A 270 23.46 0.45 -22.45
N ALA A 271 23.03 -0.78 -22.78
CA ALA A 271 23.13 -1.91 -21.86
C ALA A 271 24.59 -2.28 -21.56
N GLN A 272 25.45 -2.27 -22.57
CA GLN A 272 26.88 -2.52 -22.41
C GLN A 272 27.54 -1.44 -21.53
N ASP A 273 27.27 -0.17 -21.80
CA ASP A 273 27.78 0.96 -21.03
C ASP A 273 27.35 0.88 -19.56
N ALA A 274 26.05 0.75 -19.30
CA ALA A 274 25.50 0.67 -17.96
C ALA A 274 26.04 -0.54 -17.17
N ASN A 275 26.09 -1.72 -17.79
CA ASN A 275 26.63 -2.91 -17.14
C ASN A 275 28.16 -2.86 -16.97
N GLY A 276 28.87 -2.06 -17.77
CA GLY A 276 30.28 -1.76 -17.57
C GLY A 276 30.55 -0.85 -16.37
N ILE A 277 29.63 0.08 -16.06
CA ILE A 277 29.70 0.95 -14.87
C ILE A 277 29.35 0.18 -13.60
N TYR A 278 28.27 -0.60 -13.62
CA TYR A 278 27.87 -1.48 -12.53
C TYR A 278 27.17 -2.73 -13.07
N GLY A 279 27.79 -3.89 -12.87
CA GLY A 279 27.34 -5.16 -13.46
C GLY A 279 25.89 -5.51 -13.10
N ASN A 280 25.14 -6.01 -14.10
CA ASN A 280 23.73 -6.39 -14.01
C ASN A 280 22.74 -5.24 -13.73
N THR A 281 23.11 -3.98 -13.99
CA THR A 281 22.16 -2.84 -13.94
C THR A 281 21.04 -3.06 -14.96
N VAL A 282 21.38 -3.35 -16.23
CA VAL A 282 20.39 -3.74 -17.25
C VAL A 282 20.19 -5.24 -17.20
N LYS A 283 18.96 -5.65 -16.84
CA LYS A 283 18.57 -7.03 -16.62
C LYS A 283 18.02 -7.70 -17.88
N GLY A 284 17.30 -6.95 -18.70
CA GLY A 284 16.68 -7.45 -19.93
C GLY A 284 16.39 -6.35 -20.94
N LEU A 285 16.26 -6.76 -22.20
CA LEU A 285 15.83 -5.94 -23.33
C LEU A 285 14.39 -6.31 -23.70
N ILE A 286 13.49 -5.32 -23.68
CA ILE A 286 12.08 -5.46 -24.01
C ILE A 286 11.91 -5.07 -25.48
N PHE A 287 11.74 -6.05 -26.34
CA PHE A 287 11.41 -5.84 -27.75
C PHE A 287 9.96 -5.41 -27.88
N THR A 288 9.77 -4.10 -28.05
CA THR A 288 8.52 -3.35 -28.23
C THR A 288 7.58 -3.34 -27.02
N ASN A 289 6.66 -2.38 -27.05
CA ASN A 289 5.54 -2.26 -26.13
C ASN A 289 4.22 -2.29 -26.90
N GLU A 290 3.35 -3.25 -26.57
CA GLU A 290 1.99 -3.35 -27.12
C GLU A 290 1.92 -3.46 -28.65
N TYR A 291 3.04 -3.75 -29.31
CA TYR A 291 3.10 -3.78 -30.77
C TYR A 291 2.45 -5.03 -31.38
N PHE A 292 2.24 -6.09 -30.58
CA PHE A 292 1.58 -7.30 -31.04
C PHE A 292 0.06 -7.07 -31.18
N THR A 293 -0.33 -6.62 -32.36
CA THR A 293 -1.72 -6.28 -32.74
C THR A 293 -2.23 -7.10 -33.93
N SER A 294 -1.34 -7.81 -34.63
CA SER A 294 -1.64 -8.63 -35.81
C SER A 294 -0.59 -9.73 -35.99
N GLU A 295 -0.84 -10.69 -36.89
CA GLU A 295 0.14 -11.73 -37.21
C GLU A 295 1.45 -11.13 -37.75
N ALA A 296 1.35 -10.07 -38.55
CA ALA A 296 2.52 -9.39 -39.11
C ALA A 296 3.39 -8.75 -38.02
N THR A 297 2.78 -8.02 -37.09
CA THR A 297 3.52 -7.37 -36.00
C THR A 297 4.02 -8.38 -34.96
N GLY A 298 3.27 -9.46 -34.71
CA GLY A 298 3.74 -10.58 -33.89
C GLY A 298 4.97 -11.28 -34.47
N ASN A 299 4.95 -11.61 -35.77
CA ASN A 299 6.12 -12.18 -36.45
C ASN A 299 7.32 -11.22 -36.44
N ARG A 300 7.08 -9.91 -36.54
CA ARG A 300 8.15 -8.91 -36.44
C ARG A 300 8.80 -8.91 -35.06
N ILE A 301 8.02 -9.00 -33.98
CA ILE A 301 8.55 -9.14 -32.61
C ILE A 301 9.36 -10.42 -32.48
N LEU A 302 8.82 -11.56 -32.94
CA LEU A 302 9.52 -12.85 -32.92
C LEU A 302 10.88 -12.75 -33.63
N ASN A 303 10.92 -12.16 -34.83
CA ASN A 303 12.15 -11.98 -35.59
C ASN A 303 13.17 -11.09 -34.87
N MET A 304 12.72 -10.01 -34.22
CA MET A 304 13.62 -9.16 -33.44
C MET A 304 14.22 -9.91 -32.25
N ILE A 305 13.42 -10.71 -31.54
CA ILE A 305 13.90 -11.52 -30.40
C ILE A 305 14.90 -12.56 -30.87
N THR A 306 14.53 -13.39 -31.86
CA THR A 306 15.38 -14.51 -32.32
C THR A 306 16.70 -14.02 -32.92
N SER A 307 16.68 -12.92 -33.67
CA SER A 307 17.89 -12.36 -34.29
C SER A 307 18.87 -11.74 -33.29
N ASN A 308 18.42 -11.37 -32.09
CA ASN A 308 19.21 -10.63 -31.11
C ASN A 308 19.48 -11.40 -29.81
N LYS A 309 18.81 -12.53 -29.57
CA LYS A 309 18.94 -13.35 -28.35
C LYS A 309 20.38 -13.73 -28.02
N ASN A 310 21.11 -14.30 -28.98
CA ASN A 310 22.50 -14.72 -28.76
C ASN A 310 23.41 -13.56 -28.36
N LYS A 311 23.23 -12.39 -29.00
CA LYS A 311 23.98 -11.17 -28.68
C LYS A 311 23.68 -10.69 -27.25
N ALA A 312 22.42 -10.72 -26.82
CA ALA A 312 22.03 -10.35 -25.46
C ALA A 312 22.59 -11.33 -24.42
N HIS A 313 22.52 -12.64 -24.69
CA HIS A 313 23.06 -13.66 -23.80
C HIS A 313 24.58 -13.57 -23.63
N GLN A 314 25.33 -13.21 -24.68
CA GLN A 314 26.78 -12.91 -24.58
C GLN A 314 27.09 -11.74 -23.64
N MET A 315 26.12 -10.85 -23.41
CA MET A 315 26.22 -9.72 -22.48
C MET A 315 25.59 -10.01 -21.11
N ASN A 316 25.14 -11.25 -20.86
CA ASN A 316 24.36 -11.64 -19.67
C ASN A 316 23.07 -10.83 -19.50
N VAL A 317 22.42 -10.47 -20.61
CA VAL A 317 21.15 -9.72 -20.65
C VAL A 317 20.05 -10.61 -21.21
N LYS A 318 18.87 -10.60 -20.58
CA LYS A 318 17.69 -11.35 -21.02
C LYS A 318 16.98 -10.67 -22.21
N VAL A 319 16.21 -11.41 -22.99
CA VAL A 319 15.33 -10.88 -24.04
C VAL A 319 13.87 -11.29 -23.84
N GLY A 320 12.96 -10.40 -24.21
CA GLY A 320 11.53 -10.63 -24.10
C GLY A 320 10.74 -9.51 -24.75
N THR A 321 9.42 -9.47 -24.53
CA THR A 321 8.53 -8.43 -25.05
C THR A 321 7.48 -8.05 -24.01
N ARG A 322 6.87 -6.88 -24.20
CA ARG A 322 5.75 -6.39 -23.38
C ARG A 322 4.51 -6.21 -24.24
N ILE A 323 3.42 -6.88 -23.89
CA ILE A 323 2.21 -6.99 -24.72
C ILE A 323 0.92 -6.81 -23.90
N HIS A 324 -0.13 -6.28 -24.54
CA HIS A 324 -1.47 -6.16 -23.94
C HIS A 324 -2.38 -7.37 -24.25
N VAL A 325 -1.98 -8.22 -25.19
CA VAL A 325 -2.78 -9.36 -25.68
C VAL A 325 -2.42 -10.70 -25.01
N CYS A 326 -1.97 -10.68 -23.75
CA CYS A 326 -1.55 -11.90 -23.05
C CYS A 326 -2.63 -12.99 -22.99
N GLY A 327 -3.92 -12.61 -22.97
CA GLY A 327 -5.04 -13.56 -23.00
C GLY A 327 -5.08 -14.46 -24.24
N LEU A 328 -4.44 -14.08 -25.35
CA LEU A 328 -4.36 -14.94 -26.55
C LEU A 328 -3.71 -16.29 -26.28
N ILE A 329 -2.86 -16.40 -25.25
CA ILE A 329 -2.20 -17.66 -24.89
C ILE A 329 -3.19 -18.74 -24.42
N GLN A 330 -4.40 -18.35 -24.02
CA GLN A 330 -5.45 -19.29 -23.61
C GLN A 330 -6.25 -19.84 -24.79
N GLY A 331 -6.16 -19.22 -25.96
CA GLY A 331 -6.94 -19.55 -27.15
C GLY A 331 -6.27 -20.56 -28.08
N SER A 332 -6.58 -20.44 -29.36
CA SER A 332 -6.00 -21.20 -30.48
C SER A 332 -5.98 -20.32 -31.75
N GLY A 333 -5.29 -20.78 -32.80
CA GLY A 333 -5.19 -20.08 -34.09
C GLY A 333 -3.88 -19.31 -34.29
N ALA A 334 -3.73 -18.64 -35.43
CA ALA A 334 -2.44 -18.10 -35.87
C ALA A 334 -1.81 -17.10 -34.89
N MET A 335 -2.59 -16.18 -34.32
CA MET A 335 -2.11 -15.23 -33.31
C MET A 335 -1.63 -15.93 -32.03
N HIS A 336 -2.34 -17.00 -31.61
CA HIS A 336 -1.91 -17.84 -30.49
C HIS A 336 -0.59 -18.55 -30.82
N ASP A 337 -0.48 -19.14 -32.00
CA ASP A 337 0.71 -19.89 -32.41
C ASP A 337 1.95 -18.98 -32.46
N ILE A 338 1.80 -17.75 -32.95
CA ILE A 338 2.84 -16.73 -32.95
C ILE A 338 3.22 -16.35 -31.52
N LEU A 339 2.24 -16.13 -30.62
CA LEU A 339 2.53 -15.83 -29.21
C LEU A 339 3.27 -16.99 -28.53
N ALA A 340 2.86 -18.24 -28.80
CA ALA A 340 3.55 -19.42 -28.29
C ALA A 340 5.00 -19.51 -28.78
N ASN A 341 5.26 -19.14 -30.04
CA ASN A 341 6.64 -19.04 -30.56
C ASN A 341 7.45 -17.94 -29.89
N ILE A 342 6.86 -16.76 -29.67
CA ILE A 342 7.52 -15.68 -28.89
C ILE A 342 7.89 -16.19 -27.49
N VAL A 343 7.01 -16.94 -26.83
CA VAL A 343 7.23 -17.49 -25.48
C VAL A 343 8.34 -18.55 -25.46
N ARG A 344 8.44 -19.40 -26.50
CA ARG A 344 9.55 -20.36 -26.63
C ARG A 344 10.90 -19.65 -26.78
N GLU A 345 10.91 -18.54 -27.51
CA GLU A 345 12.15 -17.82 -27.83
C GLU A 345 12.55 -16.77 -26.79
N SER A 346 11.64 -16.35 -25.93
CA SER A 346 11.91 -15.32 -24.91
C SER A 346 12.43 -15.91 -23.60
N ASP A 347 13.27 -15.14 -22.90
CA ASP A 347 13.64 -15.40 -21.50
C ASP A 347 12.56 -14.87 -20.54
N PHE A 348 11.81 -13.86 -20.97
CA PHE A 348 10.72 -13.27 -20.21
C PHE A 348 9.58 -12.77 -21.08
N ILE A 349 8.39 -12.61 -20.48
CA ILE A 349 7.24 -11.93 -21.09
C ILE A 349 6.58 -11.02 -20.06
N MET A 350 6.23 -9.82 -20.51
CA MET A 350 5.56 -8.81 -19.70
C MET A 350 4.13 -8.59 -20.20
N CYS A 351 3.16 -8.76 -19.32
CA CYS A 351 1.74 -8.54 -19.63
C CYS A 351 1.30 -7.18 -19.12
N ASN A 352 0.79 -6.34 -20.02
CA ASN A 352 0.04 -5.15 -19.65
C ASN A 352 -1.37 -5.59 -19.31
N VAL A 353 -1.77 -5.45 -18.04
CA VAL A 353 -3.04 -5.94 -17.53
C VAL A 353 -3.66 -4.86 -16.67
N TYR A 354 -4.71 -4.23 -17.19
CA TYR A 354 -5.46 -3.20 -16.48
C TYR A 354 -6.85 -3.70 -16.10
N PRO A 355 -7.45 -3.16 -15.02
CA PRO A 355 -8.80 -3.53 -14.64
C PRO A 355 -9.81 -3.07 -15.70
N ASP A 356 -10.75 -3.94 -16.03
CA ASP A 356 -11.84 -3.66 -16.97
C ASP A 356 -12.88 -2.67 -16.39
N ASN A 357 -13.58 -1.96 -17.27
CA ASN A 357 -14.56 -0.93 -16.96
C ASN A 357 -15.70 -1.42 -16.03
N ASN A 358 -16.02 -2.71 -16.06
CA ASN A 358 -17.04 -3.29 -15.20
C ASN A 358 -16.56 -3.46 -13.76
N VAL A 359 -15.26 -3.69 -13.56
CA VAL A 359 -14.68 -4.00 -12.25
C VAL A 359 -14.22 -2.74 -11.52
N VAL A 360 -13.74 -1.72 -12.23
CA VAL A 360 -13.24 -0.48 -11.62
C VAL A 360 -14.30 0.26 -10.79
N LYS A 361 -15.59 0.09 -11.12
CA LYS A 361 -16.70 0.67 -10.37
C LYS A 361 -16.96 -0.01 -9.03
N ALA A 362 -16.54 -1.27 -8.89
CA ALA A 362 -16.71 -2.05 -7.66
C ALA A 362 -15.65 -1.69 -6.60
N GLY A 363 -14.52 -1.10 -7.01
CA GLY A 363 -13.46 -0.66 -6.12
C GLY A 363 -12.07 -1.13 -6.54
N THR A 364 -11.06 -0.60 -5.87
CA THR A 364 -9.64 -0.92 -6.12
C THR A 364 -9.32 -2.38 -5.80
N GLN A 365 -9.90 -2.96 -4.74
CA GLN A 365 -9.64 -4.35 -4.35
C GLN A 365 -10.15 -5.35 -5.38
N GLN A 366 -11.39 -5.18 -5.83
CA GLN A 366 -11.98 -6.02 -6.87
C GLN A 366 -11.18 -5.90 -8.17
N SER A 367 -10.65 -4.71 -8.45
CA SER A 367 -9.80 -4.45 -9.61
C SER A 367 -8.45 -5.18 -9.51
N VAL A 368 -7.82 -5.21 -8.33
CA VAL A 368 -6.61 -5.99 -8.07
C VAL A 368 -6.90 -7.48 -8.21
N ASP A 369 -8.00 -7.97 -7.64
CA ASP A 369 -8.38 -9.38 -7.74
C ASP A 369 -8.62 -9.80 -9.20
N ALA A 370 -9.30 -8.98 -9.99
CA ALA A 370 -9.54 -9.25 -11.40
C ALA A 370 -8.25 -9.31 -12.21
N VAL A 371 -7.38 -8.29 -12.07
CA VAL A 371 -6.07 -8.26 -12.76
C VAL A 371 -5.21 -9.45 -12.33
N GLY A 372 -5.15 -9.71 -11.03
CA GLY A 372 -4.35 -10.79 -10.48
C GLY A 372 -4.81 -12.18 -10.95
N ASN A 373 -6.12 -12.43 -10.94
CA ASN A 373 -6.68 -13.71 -11.40
C ASN A 373 -6.46 -13.93 -12.90
N ALA A 374 -6.67 -12.90 -13.72
CA ALA A 374 -6.39 -12.95 -15.15
C ALA A 374 -4.90 -13.28 -15.40
N PHE A 375 -4.01 -12.54 -14.74
CA PHE A 375 -2.57 -12.74 -14.87
C PHE A 375 -2.11 -14.14 -14.44
N LEU A 376 -2.59 -14.65 -13.30
CA LEU A 376 -2.22 -16.00 -12.82
C LEU A 376 -2.61 -17.07 -13.84
N SER A 377 -3.76 -16.92 -14.48
CA SER A 377 -4.20 -17.83 -15.54
C SER A 377 -3.29 -17.77 -16.78
N TYR A 378 -2.89 -16.57 -17.22
CA TYR A 378 -1.94 -16.41 -18.32
C TYR A 378 -0.57 -16.99 -17.99
N ARG A 379 -0.06 -16.71 -16.78
CA ARG A 379 1.24 -17.20 -16.28
C ARG A 379 1.32 -18.71 -16.32
N GLN A 380 0.26 -19.42 -15.92
CA GLN A 380 0.21 -20.87 -16.00
C GLN A 380 0.41 -21.36 -17.45
N LYS A 381 -0.32 -20.78 -18.40
CA LYS A 381 -0.22 -21.15 -19.83
C LYS A 381 1.13 -20.83 -20.45
N PHE A 382 1.74 -19.69 -20.12
CA PHE A 382 3.11 -19.40 -20.55
C PHE A 382 4.12 -20.42 -20.01
N LYS A 383 3.97 -20.83 -18.74
CA LYS A 383 4.84 -21.84 -18.11
C LYS A 383 4.64 -23.25 -18.67
N GLU A 384 3.46 -23.59 -19.18
CA GLU A 384 3.22 -24.85 -19.90
C GLU A 384 4.03 -24.92 -21.22
N ILE A 385 4.25 -23.78 -21.89
CA ILE A 385 5.02 -23.70 -23.15
C ILE A 385 6.53 -23.61 -22.88
N ASN A 386 6.94 -22.79 -21.92
CA ASN A 386 8.33 -22.61 -21.53
C ASN A 386 8.42 -22.54 -19.99
N ALA A 387 8.80 -23.65 -19.35
CA ALA A 387 8.87 -23.72 -17.89
C ALA A 387 9.83 -22.70 -17.26
N ASN A 388 10.83 -22.23 -18.02
CA ASN A 388 11.85 -21.31 -17.55
C ASN A 388 11.51 -19.83 -17.80
N ILE A 389 10.46 -19.52 -18.59
CA ILE A 389 10.13 -18.12 -18.91
C ILE A 389 9.77 -17.33 -17.66
N GLU A 390 10.33 -16.15 -17.50
CA GLU A 390 9.90 -15.21 -16.46
C GLU A 390 8.64 -14.47 -16.92
N VAL A 391 7.54 -14.59 -16.18
CA VAL A 391 6.27 -13.94 -16.51
C VAL A 391 6.02 -12.84 -15.50
N MET A 392 5.84 -11.61 -15.97
CA MET A 392 5.70 -10.41 -15.15
C MET A 392 4.49 -9.58 -15.60
N ILE A 393 3.99 -8.71 -14.72
CA ILE A 393 3.10 -7.62 -15.15
C ILE A 393 3.98 -6.47 -15.62
N GLY A 394 3.86 -6.14 -16.91
CA GLY A 394 4.61 -5.08 -17.57
C GLY A 394 4.07 -3.69 -17.31
N GLU A 395 2.75 -3.59 -17.19
CA GLU A 395 2.03 -2.37 -16.83
C GLU A 395 0.70 -2.72 -16.18
N THR A 396 0.39 -2.01 -15.10
CA THR A 396 -0.93 -1.92 -14.50
C THR A 396 -0.97 -0.65 -13.65
N GLY A 397 -2.12 0.01 -13.54
CA GLY A 397 -2.13 1.31 -12.87
C GLY A 397 -3.53 1.87 -12.67
N TRP A 398 -3.56 3.00 -11.95
CA TRP A 398 -4.77 3.74 -11.64
C TRP A 398 -4.41 5.23 -11.58
N PRO A 399 -5.00 6.10 -12.42
CA PRO A 399 -4.60 7.50 -12.45
C PRO A 399 -5.18 8.28 -11.27
N SER A 400 -4.43 9.28 -10.79
CA SER A 400 -4.83 10.09 -9.64
C SER A 400 -5.90 11.12 -9.95
N GLN A 401 -6.18 11.38 -11.23
CA GLN A 401 -7.17 12.34 -11.70
C GLN A 401 -7.43 12.14 -13.21
N GLY A 402 -8.35 12.94 -13.76
CA GLY A 402 -8.66 12.96 -15.19
C GLY A 402 -9.52 11.78 -15.64
N ILE A 403 -9.78 11.73 -16.94
CA ILE A 403 -10.59 10.71 -17.59
C ILE A 403 -9.67 9.55 -17.99
N SER A 404 -9.89 8.35 -17.48
CA SER A 404 -9.13 7.16 -17.87
C SER A 404 -9.85 6.39 -18.98
N PHE A 405 -9.09 5.60 -19.75
CA PHE A 405 -9.65 4.76 -20.81
C PHE A 405 -10.65 3.72 -20.30
N ASN A 406 -10.56 3.34 -19.02
CA ASN A 406 -11.45 2.37 -18.40
C ASN A 406 -12.55 2.99 -17.51
N ALA A 407 -12.70 4.32 -17.52
CA ALA A 407 -13.68 5.04 -16.71
C ALA A 407 -13.61 4.75 -15.20
N SER A 408 -12.39 4.52 -14.69
CA SER A 408 -12.12 4.36 -13.27
C SER A 408 -12.42 5.65 -12.48
N PRO A 409 -12.91 5.55 -11.23
CA PRO A 409 -13.05 6.73 -10.36
C PRO A 409 -11.65 7.23 -9.94
N ASN A 410 -11.14 8.23 -10.63
CA ASN A 410 -9.76 8.69 -10.50
C ASN A 410 -9.61 9.75 -9.41
N ASN A 411 -8.82 9.43 -8.40
CA ASN A 411 -8.41 10.32 -7.31
C ASN A 411 -7.13 9.75 -6.67
N VAL A 412 -6.38 10.59 -5.94
CA VAL A 412 -5.15 10.19 -5.25
C VAL A 412 -5.35 9.01 -4.30
N LYS A 413 -6.48 8.96 -3.59
CA LYS A 413 -6.79 7.86 -2.66
C LYS A 413 -6.89 6.53 -3.41
N ASN A 414 -7.61 6.48 -4.53
CA ASN A 414 -7.77 5.26 -5.32
C ASN A 414 -6.47 4.84 -6.00
N LEU A 415 -5.64 5.78 -6.47
CA LEU A 415 -4.28 5.47 -6.94
C LEU A 415 -3.48 4.76 -5.83
N ARG A 416 -3.39 5.36 -4.64
CA ARG A 416 -2.66 4.78 -3.50
C ARG A 416 -3.19 3.42 -3.09
N ASP A 417 -4.50 3.30 -2.98
CA ASP A 417 -5.16 2.05 -2.58
C ASP A 417 -4.87 0.94 -3.59
N TYR A 418 -5.00 1.22 -4.89
CA TYR A 418 -4.73 0.24 -5.95
C TYR A 418 -3.28 -0.23 -5.94
N TRP A 419 -2.33 0.70 -5.92
CA TRP A 419 -0.90 0.39 -5.91
C TRP A 419 -0.49 -0.40 -4.66
N THR A 420 -1.01 -0.02 -3.50
CA THR A 420 -0.73 -0.72 -2.23
C THR A 420 -1.25 -2.15 -2.27
N GLN A 421 -2.52 -2.33 -2.67
CA GLN A 421 -3.15 -3.64 -2.74
C GLN A 421 -2.52 -4.54 -3.81
N MET A 422 -2.21 -3.98 -4.98
CA MET A 422 -1.50 -4.69 -6.04
C MET A 422 -0.07 -5.05 -5.62
N GLY A 423 0.62 -4.19 -4.86
CA GLY A 423 1.93 -4.49 -4.30
C GLY A 423 1.91 -5.62 -3.27
N VAL A 424 0.88 -5.65 -2.40
CA VAL A 424 0.64 -6.78 -1.49
C VAL A 424 0.35 -8.06 -2.27
N TRP A 425 -0.48 -7.98 -3.31
CA TRP A 425 -0.77 -9.12 -4.18
C TRP A 425 0.49 -9.63 -4.89
N ALA A 426 1.34 -8.72 -5.39
CA ALA A 426 2.59 -9.02 -6.08
C ALA A 426 3.57 -9.79 -5.17
N ASP A 427 3.78 -9.31 -3.94
CA ASP A 427 4.64 -10.00 -2.97
C ASP A 427 4.09 -11.38 -2.58
N ARG A 428 2.78 -11.49 -2.36
CA ARG A 428 2.14 -12.75 -1.96
C ARG A 428 2.24 -13.81 -3.06
N ASN A 429 2.16 -13.40 -4.33
CA ASN A 429 2.21 -14.29 -5.50
C ASN A 429 3.60 -14.41 -6.14
N LYS A 430 4.59 -13.70 -5.59
CA LYS A 430 5.97 -13.63 -6.07
C LYS A 430 6.04 -13.26 -7.56
N VAL A 431 5.30 -12.22 -7.93
CA VAL A 431 5.23 -11.67 -9.28
C VAL A 431 5.86 -10.30 -9.27
N LEU A 432 6.81 -10.04 -10.16
CA LEU A 432 7.26 -8.66 -10.40
C LEU A 432 6.18 -7.91 -11.18
N VAL A 433 5.69 -6.82 -10.58
CA VAL A 433 4.70 -5.92 -11.18
C VAL A 433 5.35 -4.56 -11.42
N HIS A 434 5.35 -4.10 -12.66
CA HIS A 434 5.72 -2.73 -12.99
C HIS A 434 4.46 -1.87 -12.99
N MET A 435 4.31 -1.02 -11.97
CA MET A 435 3.20 -0.08 -11.89
C MET A 435 3.36 1.01 -12.95
N PHE A 436 2.28 1.35 -13.64
CA PHE A 436 2.18 2.48 -14.55
C PHE A 436 1.64 3.68 -13.77
N GLU A 437 2.45 4.71 -13.48
CA GLU A 437 3.89 4.83 -13.77
C GLU A 437 4.64 5.60 -12.68
N ALA A 438 5.98 5.69 -12.78
CA ALA A 438 6.79 6.32 -11.74
C ALA A 438 6.37 7.77 -11.46
N ILE A 439 6.46 8.65 -12.46
CA ILE A 439 6.25 10.08 -12.33
C ILE A 439 5.23 10.50 -13.38
N ASP A 440 4.34 11.44 -13.03
CA ASP A 440 3.40 12.03 -13.99
C ASP A 440 4.12 12.51 -15.24
N GLU A 441 3.51 12.19 -16.38
CA GLU A 441 4.01 12.53 -17.71
C GLU A 441 3.02 13.45 -18.43
N PRO A 442 3.08 14.78 -18.20
CA PRO A 442 2.09 15.73 -18.71
C PRO A 442 1.87 15.66 -20.22
N TRP A 443 2.89 15.25 -20.98
CA TRP A 443 2.81 15.14 -22.43
C TRP A 443 1.77 14.14 -22.93
N LYS A 444 1.36 13.16 -22.11
CA LYS A 444 0.34 12.16 -22.46
C LYS A 444 -1.10 12.71 -22.42
N SER A 445 -1.33 13.82 -21.73
CA SER A 445 -2.61 14.54 -21.71
C SER A 445 -2.51 15.78 -22.62
N SER A 446 -2.79 15.58 -23.90
CA SER A 446 -2.58 16.57 -24.97
C SER A 446 -3.42 17.83 -24.77
N GLN A 447 -2.73 18.96 -24.55
CA GLN A 447 -3.34 20.28 -24.45
C GLN A 447 -3.77 20.87 -25.80
N THR A 448 -3.42 20.20 -26.91
CA THR A 448 -3.82 20.59 -28.28
C THR A 448 -4.98 19.77 -28.80
N SER A 449 -5.36 18.69 -28.11
CA SER A 449 -6.51 17.88 -28.49
C SER A 449 -7.82 18.67 -28.35
N LYS A 450 -8.70 18.53 -29.34
CA LYS A 450 -10.06 19.09 -29.30
C LYS A 450 -11.05 18.18 -28.59
N ASP A 451 -10.69 16.92 -28.37
CA ASP A 451 -11.54 15.97 -27.67
C ASP A 451 -11.31 16.07 -26.16
N MET A 452 -12.22 16.78 -25.49
CA MET A 452 -12.21 17.00 -24.04
C MET A 452 -12.57 15.74 -23.23
N GLN A 453 -13.08 14.69 -23.89
CA GLN A 453 -13.46 13.42 -23.26
C GLN A 453 -12.44 12.31 -23.53
N SER A 454 -11.42 12.58 -24.35
CA SER A 454 -10.35 11.63 -24.62
C SER A 454 -9.52 11.39 -23.35
N PRO A 455 -9.17 10.13 -23.04
CA PRO A 455 -8.22 9.82 -21.96
C PRO A 455 -6.84 10.45 -22.13
N SER A 456 -6.47 10.81 -23.37
CA SER A 456 -5.24 11.54 -23.71
C SER A 456 -5.51 13.00 -24.08
N GLY A 457 -6.72 13.51 -23.82
CA GLY A 457 -7.11 14.90 -24.06
C GLY A 457 -6.66 15.84 -22.93
N PRO A 458 -7.11 17.11 -22.94
CA PRO A 458 -6.72 18.09 -21.92
C PRO A 458 -7.16 17.71 -20.50
N ASN A 459 -8.28 16.99 -20.38
CA ASN A 459 -8.80 16.43 -19.13
C ASN A 459 -8.43 14.95 -18.94
N GLY A 460 -7.55 14.44 -19.79
CA GLY A 460 -7.16 13.04 -19.84
C GLY A 460 -6.37 12.61 -18.61
N GLY A 461 -6.60 11.38 -18.16
CA GLY A 461 -5.89 10.75 -17.03
C GLY A 461 -4.52 10.20 -17.40
N GLU A 462 -4.17 10.09 -18.69
CA GLU A 462 -2.91 9.49 -19.14
C GLU A 462 -1.65 10.21 -18.60
N GLY A 463 -1.71 11.52 -18.35
CA GLY A 463 -0.62 12.27 -17.71
C GLY A 463 -0.59 12.18 -16.18
N HIS A 464 -1.43 11.35 -15.55
CA HIS A 464 -1.69 11.36 -14.11
C HIS A 464 -1.55 10.00 -13.42
N TYR A 465 -0.85 9.05 -14.05
CA TYR A 465 -0.58 7.72 -13.50
C TYR A 465 0.61 7.68 -12.52
N GLY A 466 1.36 8.78 -12.40
CA GLY A 466 2.56 8.91 -11.57
C GLY A 466 2.30 8.72 -10.09
N TRP A 467 3.14 7.91 -9.42
CA TRP A 467 3.27 7.91 -7.96
C TRP A 467 3.84 9.25 -7.45
N TRP A 468 4.73 9.86 -8.24
CA TRP A 468 5.19 11.23 -8.01
C TRP A 468 4.63 12.19 -9.06
N GLN A 469 4.53 13.46 -8.68
CA GLN A 469 4.32 14.55 -9.62
C GLN A 469 5.50 15.53 -9.55
N ARG A 470 5.88 16.06 -10.71
CA ARG A 470 6.87 17.13 -10.82
C ARG A 470 6.25 18.46 -10.40
N VAL A 471 6.92 19.16 -9.49
CA VAL A 471 6.60 20.51 -9.05
C VAL A 471 7.68 21.46 -9.54
N ASP A 472 7.35 22.25 -10.57
CA ASP A 472 8.25 23.25 -11.13
C ASP A 472 8.25 24.51 -10.26
N THR A 473 9.36 24.76 -9.57
CA THR A 473 9.54 25.91 -8.65
C THR A 473 10.46 27.00 -9.23
N GLY A 474 10.79 26.93 -10.52
CA GLY A 474 11.75 27.84 -11.17
C GLY A 474 13.23 27.55 -10.87
N GLY A 475 13.52 26.48 -10.11
CA GLY A 475 14.87 25.98 -9.81
C GLY A 475 15.05 24.50 -10.18
N LYS A 476 15.92 23.78 -9.45
CA LYS A 476 16.09 22.33 -9.58
C LYS A 476 14.71 21.65 -9.41
N PRO A 477 14.32 20.72 -10.31
CA PRO A 477 13.00 20.09 -10.23
C PRO A 477 12.80 19.41 -8.88
N ASN A 478 11.61 19.59 -8.31
CA ASN A 478 11.18 18.88 -7.10
C ASN A 478 10.07 17.89 -7.46
N TYR A 479 9.97 16.80 -6.71
CA TYR A 479 8.99 15.74 -6.94
C TYR A 479 8.22 15.47 -5.66
N THR A 480 6.91 15.60 -5.72
CA THR A 480 6.02 15.33 -4.58
C THR A 480 5.40 13.96 -4.74
N GLU A 481 5.54 13.12 -3.72
CA GLU A 481 4.85 11.83 -3.63
C GLU A 481 3.35 12.09 -3.46
N LYS A 482 2.53 11.44 -4.29
CA LYS A 482 1.09 11.62 -4.27
C LYS A 482 0.43 10.95 -3.10
#